data_AF-A0A970P6K5-F1
#
_entry.id   AF-A0A970P6K5-F1
#
_cell.length_a   1.000
_cell.length_b   1.000
_cell.length_c   1.000
_cell.angle_alpha   90.00
_cell.angle_beta   90.00
_cell.angle_gamma   90.00
#
_symmetry.space_group_name_H-M   'P 1'
#
loop_
_entity.id
_entity.type
_entity.pdbx_description
1 polymer ?
#
loop_
_entity_poly.entity_id
_entity_poly.type
_entity_poly.pdbx_seq_one_letter_code
_entity_poly.pdbx_strand_id
1 'polypeptide(L)' 'GAIPPKDAFGYAFENGADFICVGMYDFQIVEDSNLVTDVLNSNFLAQRERRWLA' A
#
# COMPACT_ATOMS: atom_id res chain seq x y z
N GLY A 1 10.09 8.15 -5.40
CA GLY A 1 9.37 7.79 -6.64
C GLY A 1 8.68 9.01 -7.20
N ALA A 2 8.14 8.94 -8.43
CA ALA A 2 7.38 10.06 -9.02
C ALA A 2 6.04 10.33 -8.30
N ILE A 3 5.52 9.34 -7.57
CA ILE A 3 4.25 9.39 -6.84
C ILE A 3 4.53 9.28 -5.33
N PRO A 4 3.93 10.13 -4.48
CA PRO A 4 4.05 10.03 -3.03
C PRO A 4 3.49 8.69 -2.47
N PRO A 5 4.13 8.08 -1.45
CA PRO A 5 3.67 6.85 -0.80
C PRO A 5 2.19 6.86 -0.38
N LYS A 6 1.74 7.96 0.24
CA LYS A 6 0.36 8.14 0.72
C LYS A 6 -0.70 7.99 -0.37
N ASP A 7 -0.35 8.32 -1.62
CA ASP A 7 -1.26 8.24 -2.77
C ASP A 7 -1.06 6.90 -3.50
N ALA A 8 0.18 6.41 -3.56
CA ALA A 8 0.55 5.21 -4.31
C ALA A 8 0.11 3.90 -3.65
N PHE A 9 0.21 3.79 -2.31
CA PHE A 9 0.00 2.50 -1.62
C PHE A 9 -1.45 2.04 -1.71
N GLY A 10 -2.40 2.90 -1.37
CA GLY A 10 -3.84 2.62 -1.49
C GLY A 10 -4.20 2.24 -2.92
N TYR A 11 -3.79 3.07 -3.87
CA TYR A 11 -4.02 2.81 -5.30
C TYR A 11 -3.50 1.44 -5.73
N ALA A 12 -2.29 1.05 -5.34
CA ALA A 12 -1.73 -0.24 -5.70
C ALA A 12 -2.57 -1.41 -5.16
N PHE A 13 -2.93 -1.38 -3.88
CA PHE A 13 -3.71 -2.45 -3.25
C PHE A 13 -5.16 -2.52 -3.75
N GLU A 14 -5.81 -1.38 -3.95
CA GLU A 14 -7.16 -1.29 -4.52
C GLU A 14 -7.21 -1.83 -5.96
N ASN A 15 -6.16 -1.61 -6.74
CA ASN A 15 -6.03 -2.13 -8.11
C ASN A 15 -5.44 -3.55 -8.15
N GLY A 16 -5.47 -4.25 -7.02
CA GLY A 16 -5.16 -5.66 -6.96
C GLY A 16 -3.67 -5.95 -6.95
N ALA A 17 -2.81 -5.13 -6.36
CA ALA A 17 -1.49 -5.59 -5.94
C ALA A 17 -1.63 -6.52 -4.73
N ASP A 18 -0.88 -7.63 -4.70
CA ASP A 18 -0.72 -8.48 -3.51
C ASP A 18 0.51 -8.06 -2.68
N PHE A 19 1.50 -7.45 -3.33
CA PHE A 19 2.65 -6.84 -2.67
C PHE A 19 3.04 -5.59 -3.42
N ILE A 20 3.71 -4.69 -2.71
CA ILE A 20 4.36 -3.52 -3.29
C ILE A 20 5.84 -3.55 -2.95
N CYS A 21 6.70 -3.32 -3.94
CA CYS A 21 8.14 -3.14 -3.74
C CYS A 21 8.41 -1.64 -3.71
N VAL A 22 8.82 -1.13 -2.55
CA VAL A 22 8.99 0.30 -2.33
C VAL A 22 10.43 0.60 -1.97
N GLY A 23 11.08 1.43 -2.76
CA GLY A 23 12.36 2.04 -2.40
C GLY A 23 12.11 3.27 -1.53
N MET A 24 12.71 3.28 -0.34
CA MET A 24 12.60 4.36 0.65
C MET A 24 13.96 4.62 1.32
N TYR A 25 14.16 5.82 1.86
CA TYR A 25 15.28 6.11 2.75
C TYR A 25 15.00 5.62 4.18
N ASP A 26 16.04 5.42 4.99
CA ASP A 26 15.91 4.91 6.36
C ASP A 26 14.99 5.77 7.25
N PHE A 27 15.03 7.10 7.06
CA PHE A 27 14.19 8.03 7.81
C PHE A 27 12.70 7.97 7.42
N GLN A 28 12.37 7.35 6.29
CA GLN A 28 10.98 7.20 5.82
C GLN A 28 10.35 5.90 6.28
N ILE A 29 11.13 4.93 6.77
CA ILE A 29 10.65 3.58 7.11
C ILE A 29 9.42 3.62 8.03
N VAL A 30 9.47 4.44 9.08
CA VAL A 30 8.37 4.51 10.06
C VAL A 30 7.10 5.07 9.41
N GLU A 31 7.23 6.17 8.66
CA GLU A 31 6.10 6.82 8.01
C GLU A 31 5.48 5.91 6.94
N ASP A 32 6.29 5.36 6.04
CA ASP A 32 5.82 4.48 4.97
C ASP A 32 5.20 3.18 5.52
N SER A 33 5.75 2.62 6.61
CA SER A 33 5.17 1.42 7.25
C SER A 33 3.81 1.71 7.89
N ASN A 34 3.64 2.88 8.50
CA ASN A 34 2.35 3.30 9.05
C ASN A 34 1.32 3.52 7.94
N LEU A 35 1.72 4.13 6.81
CA LEU A 35 0.83 4.29 5.66
C LEU A 35 0.33 2.96 5.10
N VAL A 36 1.21 1.95 4.98
CA VAL A 36 0.78 0.60 4.59
C VAL A 36 -0.21 0.04 5.62
N THR A 37 0.07 0.20 6.91
CA THR A 37 -0.82 -0.26 8.00
C THR A 37 -2.20 0.41 7.93
N ASP A 38 -2.24 1.72 7.69
CA ASP A 38 -3.49 2.47 7.54
C ASP A 38 -4.30 1.99 6.33
N VAL A 39 -3.65 1.75 5.20
CA VAL A 39 -4.30 1.15 4.02
C VAL A 39 -4.84 -0.23 4.37
N LEU A 40 -4.04 -1.09 5.01
CA LEU A 40 -4.45 -2.45 5.37
C LEU A 40 -5.63 -2.49 6.37
N ASN A 41 -5.73 -1.49 7.25
CA ASN A 41 -6.82 -1.34 8.21
C ASN A 41 -8.05 -0.61 7.63
N SER A 42 -7.95 -0.05 6.43
CA SER A 42 -9.08 0.58 5.75
C SER A 42 -10.07 -0.46 5.21
N ASN A 43 -11.22 0.01 4.71
CA ASN A 43 -12.26 -0.86 4.15
C ASN A 43 -11.93 -1.39 2.73
N PHE A 44 -10.73 -1.18 2.19
CA PHE A 44 -10.39 -1.59 0.83
C PHE A 44 -10.51 -3.11 0.63
N LEU A 45 -10.23 -3.92 1.67
CA LEU A 45 -10.38 -5.39 1.60
C LEU A 45 -11.80 -5.82 1.25
N ALA A 46 -12.81 -5.08 1.70
CA ALA A 46 -14.20 -5.36 1.37
C ALA A 46 -14.56 -4.99 -0.07
N GLN A 47 -13.77 -4.11 -0.70
CA GLN A 47 -13.95 -3.64 -2.07
C GLN A 47 -13.07 -4.38 -3.08
N ARG A 48 -12.11 -5.18 -2.60
CA ARG A 48 -11.18 -5.91 -3.45
C ARG A 48 -11.92 -6.99 -4.25
N GLU A 49 -11.99 -6.83 -5.56
CA GLU A 49 -12.74 -7.74 -6.45
C GLU A 49 -12.10 -9.14 -6.55
N ARG A 50 -10.78 -9.22 -6.40
CA ARG A 50 -10.01 -10.47 -6.49
C ARG A 50 -9.42 -10.89 -5.15
N ARG A 51 -9.33 -12.20 -4.92
CA ARG A 51 -8.60 -12.77 -3.78
C ARG A 51 -7.09 -12.49 -3.89
N TRP A 52 -6.40 -12.59 -2.76
CA TRP A 52 -4.95 -12.66 -2.72
C TRP A 52 -4.47 -13.96 -3.37
N LEU A 53 -3.44 -13.89 -4.21
CA LEU A 53 -2.97 -15.03 -5.02
C LEU A 53 -1.52 -15.44 -4.74
N ALA A 54 -0.88 -14.78 -3.78
CA ALA A 54 0.51 -15.02 -3.43
C ALA A 54 0.70 -16.01 -2.28
#